data_AF-X1QQX3-F1
#
_entry.id   AF-X1QQX3-F1
#
_cell.length_a   1.000
_cell.length_b   1.000
_cell.length_c   1.000
_cell.angle_alpha   90.00
_cell.angle_beta   90.00
_cell.angle_gamma   90.00
#
_symmetry.space_group_name_H-M   'P 1'
#
loop_
_entity.id
_entity.type
_entity.pdbx_description
1 polymer ?
#
loop_
_entity_poly.entity_id
_entity_poly.type
_entity_poly.pdbx_seq_one_letter_code
_entity_poly.pdbx_strand_id
1 'polypeptide(L)'
;LELGIDVGDLEATVLTGYPGSISSTWQQAGRSGRGRDRSLSFLVGLDNPLDQYFMRHPDFFFQKGFENALVNPDNAYILGAHLLCAAWELPLGSDEEIFGSTFRQRKAELEEQGVLKERRQRWYLSPRIAYPAQGINIRSTSGENFAVVDTSSDSLLETVEASVAFFQIHPGANYLHQGESYLVTDLDLANRTAYAEPTTASYYTQTKEIEDLRIVKRTRSRSCGLVKVYLGEVEVTNTVVGFKKKAQFTEEVIGEEPLDLPPQHFPTVALWFDLPPEVIDRLDREQLDFAGGLHATEHAAIAILPLFALCDRNDIGGVSTSFHPDTGRAQIFIYDAYPGGIGIAEKGFDLVEVISARMYLKKSNTGLYGLQ
;
A
#
# COMPACT_ATOMS: atom_id res chain seq x y z
N LEU A 1 18.32 0.65 8.37
CA LEU A 1 18.97 -0.32 9.30
C LEU A 1 18.08 -0.58 10.52
N GLU A 2 16.77 -0.74 10.33
CA GLU A 2 15.83 -0.99 11.45
C GLU A 2 15.90 -2.42 11.97
N LEU A 3 16.38 -3.35 11.15
CA LEU A 3 16.59 -4.73 11.55
C LEU A 3 17.58 -4.79 12.72
N GLY A 4 17.38 -5.71 13.66
CA GLY A 4 18.19 -5.92 14.87
C GLY A 4 19.66 -6.33 14.64
N ILE A 5 20.26 -5.93 13.53
CA ILE A 5 21.67 -6.15 13.22
C ILE A 5 22.56 -5.35 14.18
N ASP A 6 23.62 -6.01 14.62
CA ASP A 6 24.66 -5.38 15.42
C ASP A 6 25.58 -4.57 14.51
N VAL A 7 25.35 -3.27 14.47
CA VAL A 7 26.15 -2.30 13.72
C VAL A 7 27.09 -1.52 14.64
N GLY A 8 27.31 -2.01 15.86
CA GLY A 8 28.09 -1.34 16.89
C GLY A 8 27.33 -0.21 17.60
N ASP A 9 28.08 0.61 18.32
CA ASP A 9 27.57 1.71 19.12
C ASP A 9 27.60 3.01 18.31
N LEU A 10 26.42 3.47 17.87
CA LEU A 10 26.29 4.81 17.29
C LEU A 10 26.13 5.84 18.40
N GLU A 11 26.83 6.96 18.28
CA GLU A 11 26.69 8.10 19.20
C GLU A 11 25.49 8.98 18.82
N ALA A 12 25.14 9.04 17.53
CA ALA A 12 24.04 9.84 17.05
C ALA A 12 23.26 9.18 15.91
N THR A 13 21.99 9.56 15.80
CA THR A 13 21.07 9.16 14.71
C THR A 13 20.40 10.40 14.11
N VAL A 14 20.25 10.41 12.79
CA VAL A 14 19.51 11.45 12.06
C VAL A 14 18.44 10.77 11.23
N LEU A 15 17.18 11.03 11.57
CA LEU A 15 16.00 10.53 10.89
C LEU A 15 15.53 11.64 9.94
N THR A 16 15.61 11.38 8.63
CA THR A 16 15.19 12.30 7.58
C THR A 16 13.72 12.09 7.27
N GLY A 17 12.87 12.75 8.05
CA GLY A 17 11.42 12.59 8.03
C GLY A 17 10.91 11.51 8.97
N TYR A 18 9.60 11.52 9.22
CA TYR A 18 8.95 10.49 10.02
C TYR A 18 8.95 9.14 9.27
N PRO A 19 9.49 8.06 9.85
CA PRO A 19 9.56 6.73 9.22
C PRO A 19 8.22 6.01 8.97
N GLY A 20 7.08 6.70 9.03
CA GLY A 20 5.75 6.10 8.87
C GLY A 20 5.13 5.55 10.16
N SER A 21 5.93 5.12 11.14
CA SER A 21 5.43 4.66 12.45
C SER A 21 6.26 5.19 13.64
N ILE A 22 5.60 5.39 14.79
CA ILE A 22 6.23 5.73 16.08
C ILE A 22 7.20 4.60 16.45
N SER A 23 6.77 3.35 16.23
CA SER A 23 7.58 2.17 16.48
C SER A 23 8.91 2.20 15.72
N SER A 24 8.90 2.46 14.40
CA SER A 24 10.10 2.62 13.58
C SER A 24 10.93 3.82 14.01
N THR A 25 10.29 4.93 14.39
CA THR A 25 11.00 6.11 14.90
C THR A 25 11.84 5.79 16.14
N TRP A 26 11.25 5.07 17.11
CA TRP A 26 11.98 4.63 18.31
C TRP A 26 13.02 3.56 18.01
N GLN A 27 12.77 2.65 17.07
CA GLN A 27 13.75 1.66 16.65
C GLN A 27 14.97 2.29 15.96
N GLN A 28 14.76 3.30 15.12
CA GLN A 28 15.83 4.06 14.48
C GLN A 28 16.59 4.91 15.50
N ALA A 29 15.90 5.62 16.39
CA ALA A 29 16.54 6.42 17.45
C ALA A 29 17.36 5.54 18.41
N GLY A 30 16.85 4.36 18.78
CA GLY A 30 17.53 3.39 19.63
C GLY A 30 18.75 2.70 18.99
N ARG A 31 19.10 3.05 17.74
CA ARG A 31 20.39 2.66 17.15
C ARG A 31 21.54 3.44 17.75
N SER A 32 21.29 4.66 18.21
CA SER A 32 22.25 5.43 18.99
C SER A 32 22.05 5.24 20.48
N GLY A 33 23.14 5.30 21.26
CA GLY A 33 23.05 5.28 22.73
C GLY A 33 23.00 3.90 23.38
N ARG A 34 23.62 2.89 22.75
CA ARG A 34 23.84 1.56 23.34
C ARG A 34 24.99 1.52 24.35
N GLY A 35 25.92 2.47 24.26
CA GLY A 35 27.05 2.65 25.18
C GLY A 35 26.71 3.42 26.46
N ARG A 36 27.74 3.81 27.22
CA ARG A 36 27.60 4.61 28.46
C ARG A 36 27.66 6.12 28.23
N ASP A 37 28.15 6.53 27.07
CA ASP A 37 28.31 7.92 26.70
C ASP A 37 26.98 8.55 26.27
N ARG A 38 26.94 9.87 26.23
CA ARG A 38 25.74 10.61 25.80
C ARG A 38 25.47 10.32 24.34
N SER A 39 24.19 10.20 23.99
CA SER A 39 23.73 10.01 22.62
C SER A 39 22.71 11.07 22.22
N LEU A 40 22.53 11.23 20.91
CA LEU A 40 21.61 12.22 20.35
C LEU A 40 20.86 11.67 19.14
N SER A 41 19.55 11.87 19.11
CA SER A 41 18.72 11.52 17.96
C SER A 41 18.03 12.77 17.44
N PHE A 42 18.18 13.03 16.15
CA PHE A 42 17.52 14.12 15.44
C PHE A 42 16.40 13.57 14.57
N LEU A 43 15.20 14.13 14.68
CA LEU A 43 14.12 13.93 13.72
C LEU A 43 13.96 15.21 12.90
N VAL A 44 14.30 15.16 11.62
CA VAL A 44 14.20 16.29 10.69
C VAL A 44 12.88 16.18 9.94
N GLY A 45 11.88 16.98 10.32
CA GLY A 45 10.58 16.96 9.65
C GLY A 45 10.63 17.47 8.21
N LEU A 46 10.03 16.72 7.29
CA LEU A 46 9.87 17.08 5.88
C LEU A 46 8.57 17.88 5.67
N ASP A 47 8.32 18.34 4.44
CA ASP A 47 7.13 19.13 4.08
C ASP A 47 5.84 18.29 3.95
N ASN A 48 5.90 16.99 4.27
CA ASN A 48 4.71 16.16 4.22
C ASN A 48 3.76 16.47 5.40
N PRO A 49 2.43 16.28 5.24
CA PRO A 49 1.47 16.72 6.24
C PRO A 49 1.60 16.04 7.62
N LEU A 50 2.18 14.84 7.69
CA LEU A 50 2.31 14.07 8.92
C LEU A 50 3.50 14.55 9.75
N ASP A 51 4.64 14.75 9.10
CA ASP A 51 5.83 15.37 9.70
C ASP A 51 5.50 16.76 10.25
N GLN A 52 4.87 17.60 9.41
CA GLN A 52 4.48 18.95 9.80
C GLN A 52 3.50 18.97 10.98
N TYR A 53 2.66 17.93 11.13
CA TYR A 53 1.79 17.80 12.29
C TYR A 53 2.61 17.47 13.55
N PHE A 54 3.52 16.50 13.50
CA PHE A 54 4.36 16.15 14.65
C PHE A 54 5.29 17.28 15.07
N MET A 55 5.83 18.05 14.12
CA MET A 55 6.66 19.22 14.42
C MET A 55 5.87 20.33 15.13
N ARG A 56 4.59 20.50 14.81
CA ARG A 56 3.69 21.46 15.49
C ARG A 56 3.12 20.92 16.81
N HIS A 57 3.08 19.61 16.97
CA HIS A 57 2.49 18.92 18.12
C HIS A 57 3.46 17.87 18.69
N PRO A 58 4.63 18.28 19.21
CA PRO A 58 5.64 17.33 19.69
C PRO A 58 5.15 16.51 20.89
N ASP A 59 4.34 17.09 21.78
CA ASP A 59 3.75 16.36 22.91
C ASP A 59 2.93 15.16 22.45
N PHE A 60 2.20 15.31 21.33
CA PHE A 60 1.44 14.22 20.76
C PHE A 60 2.36 13.10 20.28
N PHE A 61 3.48 13.43 19.63
CA PHE A 61 4.46 12.44 19.19
C PHE A 61 5.00 11.62 20.38
N PHE A 62 5.37 12.27 21.49
CA PHE A 62 5.95 11.58 22.65
C PHE A 62 4.93 10.84 23.53
N GLN A 63 3.66 11.26 23.55
CA GLN A 63 2.61 10.63 24.36
C GLN A 63 1.88 9.49 23.64
N LYS A 64 2.02 9.40 22.32
CA LYS A 64 1.32 8.42 21.49
C LYS A 64 1.83 7.01 21.78
N GLY A 65 0.91 6.07 21.96
CA GLY A 65 1.22 4.64 22.00
C GLY A 65 1.61 4.10 20.62
N PHE A 66 2.20 2.91 20.60
CA PHE A 66 2.63 2.27 19.36
C PHE A 66 1.44 1.89 18.46
N GLU A 67 1.69 1.88 17.15
CA GLU A 67 0.73 1.47 16.13
C GLU A 67 0.36 -0.02 16.27
N ASN A 68 -0.82 -0.40 15.77
CA ASN A 68 -1.21 -1.80 15.73
C ASN A 68 -0.58 -2.49 14.52
N ALA A 69 0.17 -3.56 14.73
CA ALA A 69 0.50 -4.49 13.66
C ALA A 69 -0.79 -5.19 13.21
N LEU A 70 -1.22 -4.91 11.99
CA LEU A 70 -2.41 -5.52 11.41
C LEU A 70 -1.99 -6.77 10.62
N VAL A 71 -2.77 -7.83 10.79
CA VAL A 71 -2.66 -9.05 9.99
C VAL A 71 -4.07 -9.46 9.58
N ASN A 72 -4.24 -9.91 8.34
CA ASN A 72 -5.49 -10.44 7.84
C ASN A 72 -5.36 -11.94 7.54
N PRO A 73 -5.51 -12.83 8.54
CA PRO A 73 -5.44 -14.27 8.33
C PRO A 73 -6.59 -14.80 7.45
N ASP A 74 -7.67 -14.04 7.29
CA ASP A 74 -8.79 -14.37 6.41
C ASP A 74 -8.57 -13.90 4.95
N ASN A 75 -7.39 -13.32 4.62
CA ASN A 75 -7.06 -12.95 3.24
C ASN A 75 -7.10 -14.21 2.36
N ALA A 76 -7.98 -14.17 1.35
CA ALA A 76 -8.25 -15.24 0.40
C ALA A 76 -6.99 -15.82 -0.27
N TYR A 77 -6.11 -14.93 -0.70
CA TYR A 77 -4.92 -15.24 -1.49
C TYR A 77 -3.89 -15.96 -0.63
N ILE A 78 -3.69 -15.47 0.59
CA ILE A 78 -2.77 -16.05 1.55
C ILE A 78 -3.34 -17.38 2.06
N LEU A 79 -4.58 -17.39 2.56
CA LEU A 79 -5.18 -18.59 3.11
C LEU A 79 -5.26 -19.72 2.07
N GLY A 80 -5.71 -19.42 0.85
CA GLY A 80 -5.80 -20.42 -0.22
C GLY A 80 -4.45 -21.08 -0.51
N ALA A 81 -3.39 -20.28 -0.66
CA ALA A 81 -2.03 -20.78 -0.86
C ALA A 81 -1.55 -21.65 0.31
N HIS A 82 -1.75 -21.18 1.54
CA HIS A 82 -1.36 -21.92 2.75
C HIS A 82 -2.15 -23.21 2.95
N LEU A 83 -3.43 -23.27 2.53
CA LEU A 83 -4.22 -24.51 2.58
C LEU A 83 -3.69 -25.57 1.62
N LEU A 84 -3.14 -25.20 0.47
CA LEU A 84 -2.49 -26.15 -0.43
C LEU A 84 -1.23 -26.74 0.20
N CYS A 85 -0.40 -25.91 0.83
CA CYS A 85 0.75 -26.36 1.61
C CYS A 85 0.33 -27.29 2.76
N ALA A 86 -0.66 -26.87 3.55
CA ALA A 86 -1.17 -27.67 4.66
C ALA A 86 -1.69 -29.03 4.18
N ALA A 87 -2.49 -29.07 3.10
CA ALA A 87 -3.01 -30.31 2.52
C ALA A 87 -1.93 -31.23 1.92
N TRP A 88 -0.78 -30.67 1.54
CA TRP A 88 0.39 -31.44 1.11
C TRP A 88 1.10 -32.10 2.29
N GLU A 89 1.25 -31.37 3.41
CA GLU A 89 1.89 -31.85 4.64
C GLU A 89 1.01 -32.88 5.37
N LEU A 90 -0.28 -32.57 5.53
CA LEU A 90 -1.26 -33.41 6.19
C LEU A 90 -2.66 -33.19 5.58
N PRO A 91 -3.43 -34.26 5.28
CA PRO A 91 -4.77 -34.10 4.73
C PRO A 91 -5.67 -33.27 5.67
N LEU A 92 -6.30 -32.23 5.12
CA LEU A 92 -7.12 -31.29 5.88
C LEU A 92 -8.35 -32.00 6.46
N GLY A 93 -8.77 -31.59 7.65
CA GLY A 93 -9.95 -32.09 8.34
C GLY A 93 -10.87 -30.94 8.78
N SER A 94 -11.15 -30.92 10.09
CA SER A 94 -11.86 -29.84 10.78
C SER A 94 -10.84 -28.95 11.47
N ASP A 95 -10.18 -28.11 10.67
CA ASP A 95 -9.05 -27.27 11.10
C ASP A 95 -9.45 -25.78 11.22
N GLU A 96 -10.75 -25.51 11.41
CA GLU A 96 -11.30 -24.15 11.54
C GLU A 96 -10.65 -23.35 12.67
N GLU A 97 -10.25 -24.00 13.76
CA GLU A 97 -9.58 -23.35 14.89
C GLU A 97 -8.18 -22.83 14.52
N ILE A 98 -7.55 -23.42 13.51
CA ILE A 98 -6.20 -23.06 13.05
C ILE A 98 -6.28 -22.03 11.94
N PHE A 99 -7.12 -22.30 10.93
CA PHE A 99 -7.17 -21.50 9.69
C PHE A 99 -8.24 -20.42 9.70
N GLY A 100 -9.01 -20.30 10.79
CA GLY A 100 -9.98 -19.24 10.98
C GLY A 100 -11.32 -19.49 10.32
N SER A 101 -12.15 -18.45 10.37
CA SER A 101 -13.58 -18.54 10.07
C SER A 101 -13.87 -18.82 8.59
N THR A 102 -12.98 -18.37 7.70
CA THR A 102 -13.12 -18.52 6.25
C THR A 102 -12.61 -19.86 5.71
N PHE A 103 -12.00 -20.71 6.56
CA PHE A 103 -11.46 -22.02 6.21
C PHE A 103 -12.43 -22.89 5.39
N ARG A 104 -13.67 -23.03 5.88
CA ARG A 104 -14.67 -23.89 5.24
C ARG A 104 -14.99 -23.45 3.82
N GLN A 105 -15.14 -22.14 3.64
CA GLN A 105 -15.43 -21.56 2.34
C GLN A 105 -14.25 -21.79 1.39
N ARG A 106 -13.03 -21.46 1.81
CA ARG A 106 -11.83 -21.62 0.96
C ARG A 106 -11.54 -23.08 0.62
N LYS A 107 -11.69 -23.99 1.57
CA LYS A 107 -11.57 -25.43 1.33
C LYS A 107 -12.56 -25.92 0.26
N ALA A 108 -13.82 -25.45 0.33
CA ALA A 108 -14.85 -25.82 -0.65
C ALA A 108 -14.54 -25.26 -2.04
N GLU A 109 -14.08 -24.02 -2.15
CA GLU A 109 -13.65 -23.41 -3.42
C GLU A 109 -12.47 -24.18 -4.06
N LEU A 110 -11.47 -24.55 -3.25
CA LEU A 110 -10.33 -25.36 -3.68
C LEU A 110 -10.73 -26.79 -4.09
N GLU A 111 -11.75 -27.36 -3.47
CA GLU A 111 -12.33 -28.64 -3.88
C GLU A 111 -13.06 -28.52 -5.23
N GLU A 112 -13.87 -27.47 -5.42
CA GLU A 112 -14.57 -27.19 -6.68
C GLU A 112 -13.61 -26.99 -7.85
N GLN A 113 -12.48 -26.31 -7.60
CA GLN A 113 -11.38 -26.16 -8.56
C GLN A 113 -10.64 -27.48 -8.85
N GLY A 114 -10.90 -28.54 -8.09
CA GLY A 114 -10.26 -29.85 -8.24
C GLY A 114 -8.80 -29.90 -7.78
N VAL A 115 -8.34 -28.87 -7.06
CA VAL A 115 -7.01 -28.84 -6.43
C VAL A 115 -6.98 -29.57 -5.10
N LEU A 116 -8.12 -29.66 -4.41
CA LEU A 116 -8.36 -30.57 -3.29
C LEU A 116 -9.34 -31.68 -3.69
N LYS A 117 -9.20 -32.85 -3.05
CA LYS A 117 -10.14 -33.97 -3.22
C LYS A 117 -10.49 -34.59 -1.89
N GLU A 118 -11.79 -34.68 -1.62
CA GLU A 118 -12.31 -35.35 -0.43
C GLU A 118 -12.18 -36.87 -0.54
N ARG A 119 -11.69 -37.49 0.54
CA ARG A 119 -11.67 -38.93 0.77
C ARG A 119 -11.84 -39.18 2.26
N ARG A 120 -12.92 -39.88 2.64
CA ARG A 120 -13.17 -40.27 4.04
C ARG A 120 -13.14 -39.07 5.00
N GLN A 121 -13.83 -37.99 4.64
CA GLN A 121 -13.93 -36.73 5.41
C GLN A 121 -12.60 -36.00 5.61
N ARG A 122 -11.62 -36.27 4.75
CA ARG A 122 -10.35 -35.55 4.70
C ARG A 122 -10.07 -35.08 3.28
N TRP A 123 -9.46 -33.91 3.15
CA TRP A 123 -9.14 -33.32 1.86
C TRP A 123 -7.66 -33.46 1.57
N TYR A 124 -7.37 -34.08 0.44
CA TYR A 124 -6.01 -34.35 -0.01
C TYR A 124 -5.69 -33.42 -1.18
N LEU A 125 -4.43 -32.96 -1.23
CA LEU A 125 -3.95 -32.24 -2.40
C LEU A 125 -4.02 -33.12 -3.66
N SER A 126 -4.41 -32.52 -4.77
CA SER A 126 -4.44 -33.18 -6.07
C SER A 126 -3.03 -33.65 -6.46
N PRO A 127 -2.85 -34.91 -6.93
CA PRO A 127 -1.55 -35.43 -7.34
C PRO A 127 -0.88 -34.67 -8.51
N ARG A 128 -1.61 -33.75 -9.16
CA ARG A 128 -1.07 -32.86 -10.19
C ARG A 128 -0.14 -31.78 -9.62
N ILE A 129 -0.22 -31.52 -8.31
CA ILE A 129 0.57 -30.50 -7.63
C ILE A 129 1.63 -31.23 -6.82
N ALA A 130 2.88 -31.18 -7.29
CA ALA A 130 3.98 -31.93 -6.68
C ALA A 130 4.48 -31.30 -5.39
N TYR A 131 4.68 -29.98 -5.35
CA TYR A 131 5.18 -29.26 -4.19
C TYR A 131 4.67 -27.81 -4.19
N PRO A 132 3.58 -27.49 -3.48
CA PRO A 132 2.94 -26.17 -3.54
C PRO A 132 3.83 -25.05 -2.99
N ALA A 133 4.62 -25.33 -1.95
CA ALA A 133 5.47 -24.33 -1.29
C ALA A 133 6.51 -23.68 -2.22
N GLN A 134 6.91 -24.35 -3.32
CA GLN A 134 7.85 -23.78 -4.29
C GLN A 134 7.27 -22.59 -5.06
N GLY A 135 5.95 -22.55 -5.26
CA GLY A 135 5.27 -21.48 -5.99
C GLY A 135 4.73 -20.37 -5.10
N ILE A 136 4.94 -20.44 -3.78
CA ILE A 136 4.36 -19.52 -2.80
C ILE A 136 5.47 -18.65 -2.22
N ASN A 137 5.37 -17.35 -2.45
CA ASN A 137 6.23 -16.37 -1.83
C ASN A 137 5.56 -15.89 -0.53
N ILE A 138 6.28 -15.91 0.60
CA ILE A 138 5.74 -15.44 1.89
C ILE A 138 5.70 -13.91 1.95
N ARG A 139 6.46 -13.23 1.10
CA ARG A 139 6.58 -11.76 1.05
C ARG A 139 5.76 -11.10 -0.04
N SER A 140 5.23 -11.87 -0.99
CA SER A 140 4.48 -11.37 -2.13
C SER A 140 3.22 -12.20 -2.32
N THR A 141 2.10 -11.56 -2.67
CA THR A 141 0.83 -12.25 -2.95
C THR A 141 0.72 -12.72 -4.38
N SER A 142 1.41 -12.07 -5.31
CA SER A 142 1.49 -12.53 -6.69
C SER A 142 2.73 -13.42 -6.84
N GLY A 143 2.54 -14.71 -7.11
CA GLY A 143 3.66 -15.64 -7.40
C GLY A 143 4.43 -15.29 -8.68
N GLU A 144 4.25 -14.10 -9.23
CA GLU A 144 4.72 -13.62 -10.51
C GLU A 144 5.71 -12.48 -10.30
N ASN A 145 6.91 -12.64 -10.85
CA ASN A 145 7.97 -11.64 -10.78
C ASN A 145 8.48 -11.33 -12.18
N PHE A 146 9.05 -10.14 -12.33
CA PHE A 146 9.86 -9.73 -13.46
C PHE A 146 11.33 -9.84 -13.09
N ALA A 147 12.14 -10.43 -13.97
CA ALA A 147 13.58 -10.40 -13.87
C ALA A 147 14.11 -9.05 -14.35
N VAL A 148 15.08 -8.46 -13.66
CA VAL A 148 15.81 -7.27 -14.13
C VAL A 148 17.21 -7.73 -14.54
N VAL A 149 17.54 -7.58 -15.82
CA VAL A 149 18.80 -8.07 -16.41
C VAL A 149 19.64 -6.88 -16.86
N ASP A 150 20.89 -6.86 -16.42
CA ASP A 150 21.90 -5.94 -16.92
C ASP A 150 22.39 -6.41 -18.30
N THR A 151 22.07 -5.66 -19.35
CA THR A 151 22.47 -5.99 -20.72
C THR A 151 23.96 -5.80 -20.99
N SER A 152 24.68 -5.06 -20.14
CA SER A 152 26.13 -4.85 -20.29
C SER A 152 26.96 -6.04 -19.79
N SER A 153 26.45 -6.75 -18.78
CA SER A 153 27.11 -7.91 -18.16
C SER A 153 26.37 -9.24 -18.40
N ASP A 154 25.19 -9.19 -19.02
CA ASP A 154 24.27 -10.33 -19.22
C ASP A 154 23.97 -11.07 -17.92
N SER A 155 23.74 -10.30 -16.85
CA SER A 155 23.55 -10.82 -15.50
C SER A 155 22.22 -10.39 -14.91
N LEU A 156 21.61 -11.28 -14.12
CA LEU A 156 20.42 -10.97 -13.34
C LEU A 156 20.80 -10.04 -12.18
N LEU A 157 20.24 -8.83 -12.16
CA LEU A 157 20.38 -7.91 -11.04
C LEU A 157 19.48 -8.34 -9.88
N GLU A 158 18.18 -8.44 -10.14
CA GLU A 158 17.20 -8.87 -9.15
C GLU A 158 15.86 -9.27 -9.77
N THR A 159 14.88 -9.56 -8.92
CA THR A 159 13.49 -9.84 -9.31
C THR A 159 12.53 -8.88 -8.64
N VAL A 160 11.69 -8.23 -9.43
CA VAL A 160 10.66 -7.27 -8.98
C VAL A 160 9.29 -7.92 -9.05
N GLU A 161 8.44 -7.71 -8.04
CA GLU A 161 7.08 -8.26 -8.04
C GLU A 161 6.23 -7.67 -9.18
N ALA A 162 5.42 -8.50 -9.84
CA ALA A 162 4.58 -8.07 -10.95
C ALA A 162 3.64 -6.91 -10.59
N SER A 163 3.11 -6.87 -9.37
CA SER A 163 2.19 -5.83 -8.88
C SER A 163 2.79 -4.42 -8.87
N VAL A 164 4.12 -4.30 -8.76
CA VAL A 164 4.82 -3.01 -8.72
C VAL A 164 5.76 -2.81 -9.92
N ALA A 165 5.88 -3.82 -10.80
CA ALA A 165 6.83 -3.82 -11.90
C ALA A 165 6.68 -2.58 -12.81
N PHE A 166 5.46 -2.23 -13.20
CA PHE A 166 5.25 -1.10 -14.13
C PHE A 166 5.56 0.26 -13.50
N PHE A 167 5.62 0.34 -12.18
CA PHE A 167 5.95 1.57 -11.45
C PHE A 167 7.46 1.76 -11.33
N GLN A 168 8.24 0.67 -11.37
CA GLN A 168 9.67 0.68 -11.07
C GLN A 168 10.56 0.38 -12.28
N ILE A 169 10.12 -0.53 -13.16
CA ILE A 169 10.91 -1.10 -14.26
C ILE A 169 10.20 -0.93 -15.61
N HIS A 170 9.44 0.15 -15.78
CA HIS A 170 8.92 0.53 -17.09
C HIS A 170 10.06 0.94 -18.05
N PRO A 171 9.88 0.85 -19.38
CA PRO A 171 10.82 1.42 -20.34
C PRO A 171 11.08 2.91 -20.03
N GLY A 172 12.35 3.29 -19.97
CA GLY A 172 12.80 4.63 -19.61
C GLY A 172 12.97 4.89 -18.10
N ALA A 173 12.64 3.93 -17.22
CA ALA A 173 12.84 4.06 -15.78
C ALA A 173 14.33 4.13 -15.41
N ASN A 174 14.68 5.00 -14.46
CA ASN A 174 16.00 4.94 -13.82
C ASN A 174 15.90 4.12 -12.54
N TYR A 175 16.31 2.86 -12.65
CA TYR A 175 16.24 1.85 -11.62
C TYR A 175 17.50 1.84 -10.75
N LEU A 176 17.34 1.93 -9.43
CA LEU A 176 18.46 1.96 -8.49
C LEU A 176 18.67 0.57 -7.86
N HIS A 177 19.80 -0.07 -8.17
CA HIS A 177 20.18 -1.35 -7.60
C HIS A 177 21.45 -1.21 -6.77
N GLN A 178 21.35 -1.42 -5.45
CA GLN A 178 22.48 -1.34 -4.51
C GLN A 178 23.30 -0.03 -4.57
N GLY A 179 22.66 1.08 -4.95
CA GLY A 179 23.30 2.40 -5.09
C GLY A 179 23.81 2.72 -6.50
N GLU A 180 23.82 1.74 -7.40
CA GLU A 180 24.15 1.91 -8.81
C GLU A 180 22.87 2.13 -9.62
N SER A 181 22.92 3.06 -10.58
CA SER A 181 21.77 3.44 -11.39
C SER A 181 21.78 2.70 -12.73
N TYR A 182 20.62 2.20 -13.13
CA TYR A 182 20.40 1.47 -14.37
C TYR A 182 19.21 2.05 -15.13
N LEU A 183 19.39 2.39 -16.40
CA LEU A 183 18.30 2.79 -17.28
C LEU A 183 17.62 1.54 -17.85
N VAL A 184 16.33 1.36 -17.59
CA VAL A 184 15.54 0.31 -18.23
C VAL A 184 15.29 0.71 -19.68
N THR A 185 15.81 -0.08 -20.61
CA THR A 185 15.71 0.19 -22.05
C THR A 185 14.51 -0.49 -22.69
N ASP A 186 14.14 -1.67 -22.18
CA ASP A 186 13.01 -2.46 -22.69
C ASP A 186 12.36 -3.28 -21.58
N LEU A 187 11.05 -3.55 -21.72
CA LEU A 187 10.28 -4.38 -20.81
C LEU A 187 9.52 -5.44 -21.60
N ASP A 188 10.04 -6.66 -21.62
CA ASP A 188 9.42 -7.81 -22.25
C ASP A 188 8.35 -8.40 -21.31
N LEU A 189 7.10 -8.05 -21.58
CA LEU A 189 5.95 -8.54 -20.82
C LEU A 189 5.68 -10.03 -21.00
N ALA A 190 6.06 -10.61 -22.15
CA ALA A 190 5.82 -12.01 -22.44
C ALA A 190 6.79 -12.91 -21.68
N ASN A 191 8.07 -12.52 -21.62
CA ASN A 191 9.10 -13.24 -20.88
C ASN A 191 9.25 -12.76 -19.43
N ARG A 192 8.58 -11.66 -19.06
CA ARG A 192 8.68 -10.99 -17.75
C ARG A 192 10.12 -10.58 -17.43
N THR A 193 10.74 -9.88 -18.37
CA THR A 193 12.13 -9.42 -18.24
C THR A 193 12.24 -7.94 -18.56
N ALA A 194 12.77 -7.16 -17.63
CA ALA A 194 13.23 -5.80 -17.88
C ALA A 194 14.72 -5.83 -18.21
N TYR A 195 15.07 -5.22 -19.33
CA TYR A 195 16.45 -5.06 -19.77
C TYR A 195 16.94 -3.67 -19.35
N ALA A 196 18.06 -3.63 -18.64
CA ALA A 196 18.59 -2.40 -18.08
C ALA A 196 20.09 -2.25 -18.39
N GLU A 197 20.54 -1.01 -18.56
CA GLU A 197 21.95 -0.69 -18.79
C GLU A 197 22.47 0.29 -17.72
N PRO A 198 23.74 0.18 -17.28
CA PRO A 198 24.31 1.12 -16.32
C PRO A 198 24.21 2.56 -16.82
N THR A 199 23.77 3.48 -15.97
CA THR A 199 23.61 4.89 -16.31
C THR A 199 24.21 5.82 -15.27
N THR A 200 24.66 6.98 -15.73
CA THR A 200 25.14 8.09 -14.88
C THR A 200 24.18 9.27 -14.89
N ALA A 201 22.92 9.03 -15.31
CA ALA A 201 21.87 10.02 -15.34
C ALA A 201 21.68 10.68 -13.97
N SER A 202 21.71 12.02 -13.93
CA SER A 202 21.52 12.83 -12.72
C SER A 202 20.04 13.17 -12.44
N TYR A 203 19.15 12.29 -12.89
CA TYR A 203 17.69 12.41 -12.71
C TYR A 203 17.11 11.08 -12.28
N TYR A 204 15.98 11.13 -11.60
CA TYR A 204 15.16 9.96 -11.29
C TYR A 204 13.84 10.03 -12.05
N THR A 205 13.15 8.90 -12.15
CA THR A 205 11.86 8.79 -12.84
C THR A 205 10.71 8.70 -11.85
N GLN A 206 9.60 9.34 -12.19
CA GLN A 206 8.35 9.27 -11.43
C GLN A 206 7.21 8.94 -12.38
N THR A 207 6.50 7.85 -12.15
CA THR A 207 5.38 7.42 -12.98
C THR A 207 4.19 8.37 -12.92
N LYS A 208 3.41 8.35 -14.00
CA LYS A 208 2.09 8.96 -14.11
C LYS A 208 1.08 7.84 -14.26
N GLU A 209 0.15 7.82 -13.32
CA GLU A 209 -0.80 6.72 -13.18
C GLU A 209 -2.22 7.23 -13.32
N ILE A 210 -3.08 6.35 -13.83
CA ILE A 210 -4.53 6.49 -13.77
C ILE A 210 -5.03 5.33 -12.92
N GLU A 211 -5.74 5.66 -11.85
CA GLU A 211 -6.36 4.70 -10.96
C GLU A 211 -7.87 4.78 -11.09
N ASP A 212 -8.49 3.64 -11.34
CA ASP A 212 -9.93 3.47 -11.40
C ASP A 212 -10.35 2.38 -10.41
N LEU A 213 -11.59 2.47 -9.92
CA LEU A 213 -12.12 1.54 -8.93
C LEU A 213 -13.56 1.15 -9.27
N ARG A 214 -13.88 -0.13 -9.07
CA ARG A 214 -15.23 -0.67 -9.18
C ARG A 214 -15.66 -1.34 -7.88
N ILE A 215 -16.90 -1.11 -7.46
CA ILE A 215 -17.47 -1.75 -6.29
C ILE A 215 -17.96 -3.15 -6.68
N VAL A 216 -17.34 -4.18 -6.11
CA VAL A 216 -17.76 -5.58 -6.29
C VAL A 216 -18.89 -5.91 -5.33
N LYS A 217 -18.70 -5.59 -4.04
CA LYS A 217 -19.65 -5.94 -2.99
C LYS A 217 -19.52 -5.05 -1.77
N ARG A 218 -20.65 -4.54 -1.27
CA ARG A 218 -20.71 -3.87 0.04
C ARG A 218 -20.91 -4.88 1.17
N THR A 219 -20.05 -4.83 2.19
CA THR A 219 -20.08 -5.76 3.32
C THR A 219 -20.59 -5.10 4.60
N ARG A 220 -20.12 -3.88 4.93
CA ARG A 220 -20.57 -3.12 6.11
C ARG A 220 -20.92 -1.68 5.74
N SER A 221 -21.71 -1.03 6.57
CA SER A 221 -21.97 0.41 6.48
C SER A 221 -22.33 1.00 7.83
N ARG A 222 -21.95 2.26 8.08
CA ARG A 222 -22.35 3.01 9.28
C ARG A 222 -22.52 4.49 8.97
N SER A 223 -23.30 5.18 9.79
CA SER A 223 -23.43 6.64 9.73
C SER A 223 -22.46 7.28 10.73
N CYS A 224 -21.74 8.29 10.27
CA CYS A 224 -20.84 9.13 11.06
C CYS A 224 -21.28 10.58 10.88
N GLY A 225 -22.12 11.08 11.79
CA GLY A 225 -22.80 12.37 11.61
C GLY A 225 -23.67 12.39 10.36
N LEU A 226 -23.42 13.33 9.45
CA LEU A 226 -24.13 13.47 8.16
C LEU A 226 -23.57 12.55 7.05
N VAL A 227 -22.41 11.92 7.29
CA VAL A 227 -21.71 11.12 6.29
C VAL A 227 -22.03 9.64 6.48
N LYS A 228 -22.32 8.94 5.39
CA LYS A 228 -22.41 7.48 5.41
C LYS A 228 -21.10 6.88 4.92
N VAL A 229 -20.56 5.97 5.72
CA VAL A 229 -19.31 5.26 5.48
C VAL A 229 -19.64 3.81 5.17
N TYR A 230 -18.94 3.25 4.23
CA TYR A 230 -19.10 1.89 3.74
C TYR A 230 -17.77 1.16 3.76
N LEU A 231 -17.85 -0.16 3.79
CA LEU A 231 -16.72 -1.07 3.65
C LEU A 231 -17.15 -2.23 2.78
N GLY A 232 -16.25 -2.67 1.90
CA GLY A 232 -16.56 -3.74 0.97
C GLY A 232 -15.42 -4.11 0.06
N GLU A 233 -15.68 -5.12 -0.76
CA GLU A 233 -14.78 -5.63 -1.79
C GLU A 233 -14.89 -4.74 -3.02
N VAL A 234 -13.73 -4.37 -3.57
CA VAL A 234 -13.57 -3.55 -4.76
C VAL A 234 -12.57 -4.19 -5.71
N GLU A 235 -12.63 -3.81 -6.98
CA GLU A 235 -11.61 -4.12 -7.98
C GLU A 235 -10.94 -2.82 -8.38
N VAL A 236 -9.63 -2.73 -8.14
CA VAL A 236 -8.80 -1.56 -8.47
C VAL A 236 -8.10 -1.82 -9.80
N THR A 237 -8.04 -0.79 -10.63
CA THR A 237 -7.36 -0.80 -11.92
C THR A 237 -6.32 0.30 -11.94
N ASN A 238 -5.05 -0.06 -12.04
CA ASN A 238 -3.95 0.89 -12.14
C ASN A 238 -3.33 0.83 -13.53
N THR A 239 -3.17 1.98 -14.17
CA THR A 239 -2.55 2.08 -15.50
C THR A 239 -1.42 3.10 -15.47
N VAL A 240 -0.20 2.67 -15.75
CA VAL A 240 0.94 3.58 -15.92
C VAL A 240 0.93 4.11 -17.35
N VAL A 241 0.55 5.38 -17.49
CA VAL A 241 0.34 6.05 -18.80
C VAL A 241 1.53 6.90 -19.23
N GLY A 242 2.54 7.02 -18.38
CA GLY A 242 3.75 7.79 -18.67
C GLY A 242 4.63 7.93 -17.45
N PHE A 243 5.68 8.72 -17.58
CA PHE A 243 6.55 9.09 -16.47
C PHE A 243 7.19 10.46 -16.70
N LYS A 244 7.61 11.08 -15.60
CA LYS A 244 8.39 12.32 -15.57
C LYS A 244 9.84 12.00 -15.23
N LYS A 245 10.77 12.73 -15.84
CA LYS A 245 12.17 12.77 -15.45
C LYS A 245 12.35 13.97 -14.53
N LYS A 246 12.84 13.74 -13.31
CA LYS A 246 13.04 14.78 -12.30
C LYS A 246 14.51 14.89 -11.94
N ALA A 247 15.08 16.08 -12.06
CA ALA A 247 16.47 16.34 -11.70
C ALA A 247 16.68 16.05 -10.20
N GLN A 248 17.70 15.27 -9.87
CA GLN A 248 17.83 14.64 -8.55
C GLN A 248 18.03 15.62 -7.39
N PHE A 249 18.55 16.82 -7.66
CA PHE A 249 18.80 17.84 -6.63
C PHE A 249 17.80 18.99 -6.64
N THR A 250 17.26 19.35 -7.81
CA THR A 250 16.37 20.51 -7.96
C THR A 250 14.90 20.14 -7.98
N GLU A 251 14.57 18.84 -8.09
CA GLU A 251 13.21 18.33 -8.23
C GLU A 251 12.48 18.86 -9.49
N GLU A 252 13.21 19.55 -10.37
CA GLU A 252 12.67 20.11 -11.61
C GLU A 252 12.30 19.00 -12.58
N VAL A 253 11.12 19.10 -13.17
CA VAL A 253 10.68 18.19 -14.24
C VAL A 253 11.42 18.59 -15.51
N ILE A 254 12.37 17.74 -15.92
CA ILE A 254 13.22 17.96 -17.09
C ILE A 254 12.72 17.24 -18.35
N GLY A 255 11.69 16.40 -18.20
CA GLY A 255 11.09 15.69 -19.31
C GLY A 255 9.87 14.90 -18.87
N GLU A 256 9.03 14.55 -19.84
CA GLU A 256 7.88 13.69 -19.65
C GLU A 256 7.71 12.83 -20.90
N GLU A 257 7.48 11.53 -20.69
CA GLU A 257 7.36 10.56 -21.78
C GLU A 257 6.11 9.70 -21.54
N PRO A 258 5.27 9.49 -22.58
CA PRO A 258 4.11 8.61 -22.47
C PRO A 258 4.55 7.15 -22.46
N LEU A 259 3.74 6.31 -21.84
CA LEU A 259 3.87 4.86 -21.82
C LEU A 259 2.56 4.23 -22.25
N ASP A 260 2.66 3.06 -22.87
CA ASP A 260 1.52 2.24 -23.28
C ASP A 260 1.64 0.86 -22.60
N LEU A 261 1.54 0.86 -21.27
CA LEU A 261 1.58 -0.34 -20.46
C LEU A 261 0.17 -0.86 -20.18
N PRO A 262 -0.03 -2.18 -20.13
CA PRO A 262 -1.35 -2.75 -19.89
C PRO A 262 -1.85 -2.41 -18.47
N PRO A 263 -3.16 -2.22 -18.29
CA PRO A 263 -3.74 -2.00 -16.98
C PRO A 263 -3.54 -3.22 -16.07
N GLN A 264 -3.26 -2.96 -14.80
CA GLN A 264 -3.16 -3.98 -13.75
C GLN A 264 -4.42 -3.94 -12.89
N HIS A 265 -5.10 -5.08 -12.78
CA HIS A 265 -6.32 -5.21 -12.01
C HIS A 265 -6.07 -6.09 -10.79
N PHE A 266 -6.54 -5.68 -9.63
CA PHE A 266 -6.52 -6.52 -8.45
C PHE A 266 -7.74 -6.26 -7.56
N PRO A 267 -8.37 -7.31 -7.02
CA PRO A 267 -9.42 -7.15 -6.04
C PRO A 267 -8.80 -6.88 -4.66
N THR A 268 -9.44 -6.01 -3.90
CA THR A 268 -9.01 -5.63 -2.55
C THR A 268 -10.21 -5.19 -1.71
N VAL A 269 -9.96 -4.78 -0.47
CA VAL A 269 -10.96 -4.19 0.41
C VAL A 269 -10.78 -2.68 0.44
N ALA A 270 -11.89 -1.96 0.36
CA ALA A 270 -11.93 -0.52 0.49
C ALA A 270 -12.92 -0.07 1.54
N LEU A 271 -12.60 1.03 2.20
CA LEU A 271 -13.55 1.87 2.89
C LEU A 271 -13.83 3.10 2.01
N TRP A 272 -15.09 3.54 1.96
CA TRP A 272 -15.44 4.73 1.22
C TRP A 272 -16.58 5.47 1.88
N PHE A 273 -16.71 6.75 1.55
CA PHE A 273 -17.76 7.59 2.12
C PHE A 273 -18.29 8.59 1.10
N ASP A 274 -19.58 8.89 1.27
CA ASP A 274 -20.31 9.85 0.45
C ASP A 274 -20.06 11.28 0.96
N LEU A 275 -20.02 12.27 0.07
CA LEU A 275 -20.19 13.66 0.50
C LEU A 275 -21.69 13.99 0.64
N PRO A 276 -22.12 14.62 1.75
CA PRO A 276 -23.49 15.07 1.89
C PRO A 276 -23.85 16.09 0.79
N PRO A 277 -25.03 15.99 0.15
CA PRO A 277 -25.45 16.93 -0.91
C PRO A 277 -25.34 18.40 -0.49
N GLU A 278 -25.61 18.71 0.79
CA GLU A 278 -25.54 20.07 1.33
C GLU A 278 -24.12 20.66 1.27
N VAL A 279 -23.10 19.80 1.38
CA VAL A 279 -21.70 20.20 1.26
C VAL A 279 -21.37 20.49 -0.21
N ILE A 280 -21.89 19.69 -1.13
CA ILE A 280 -21.73 19.87 -2.58
C ILE A 280 -22.38 21.19 -3.01
N ASP A 281 -23.63 21.43 -2.60
CA ASP A 281 -24.38 22.65 -2.91
C ASP A 281 -23.73 23.92 -2.35
N ARG A 282 -23.04 23.82 -1.21
CA ARG A 282 -22.29 24.97 -0.67
C ARG A 282 -21.02 25.23 -1.47
N LEU A 283 -20.26 24.18 -1.82
CA LEU A 283 -19.05 24.31 -2.63
C LEU A 283 -19.34 24.96 -3.99
N ASP A 284 -20.43 24.55 -4.62
CA ASP A 284 -20.87 25.12 -5.91
C ASP A 284 -21.25 26.60 -5.77
N ARG A 285 -22.05 26.96 -4.74
CA ARG A 285 -22.43 28.35 -4.46
C ARG A 285 -21.23 29.26 -4.18
N GLU A 286 -20.21 28.74 -3.50
CA GLU A 286 -18.99 29.47 -3.16
C GLU A 286 -17.93 29.43 -4.27
N GLN A 287 -18.22 28.75 -5.41
CA GLN A 287 -17.29 28.56 -6.53
C GLN A 287 -15.93 27.98 -6.11
N LEU A 288 -15.95 27.08 -5.13
CA LEU A 288 -14.76 26.41 -4.63
C LEU A 288 -14.42 25.20 -5.52
N ASP A 289 -13.14 24.85 -5.60
CA ASP A 289 -12.66 23.70 -6.35
C ASP A 289 -13.13 22.38 -5.70
N PHE A 290 -14.23 21.83 -6.21
CA PHE A 290 -14.83 20.61 -5.72
C PHE A 290 -13.90 19.41 -5.85
N ALA A 291 -13.32 19.22 -7.04
CA ALA A 291 -12.45 18.10 -7.32
C ALA A 291 -11.16 18.17 -6.49
N GLY A 292 -10.56 19.36 -6.39
CA GLY A 292 -9.41 19.61 -5.53
C GLY A 292 -9.72 19.35 -4.05
N GLY A 293 -10.92 19.71 -3.58
CA GLY A 293 -11.36 19.45 -2.21
C GLY A 293 -11.53 17.96 -1.89
N LEU A 294 -12.08 17.18 -2.83
CA LEU A 294 -12.19 15.72 -2.70
C LEU A 294 -10.81 15.08 -2.60
N HIS A 295 -9.92 15.45 -3.52
CA HIS A 295 -8.56 14.91 -3.57
C HIS A 295 -7.73 15.30 -2.34
N ALA A 296 -7.87 16.54 -1.84
CA ALA A 296 -7.23 16.95 -0.61
C ALA A 296 -7.74 16.15 0.61
N THR A 297 -9.03 15.81 0.64
CA THR A 297 -9.63 15.02 1.72
C THR A 297 -9.14 13.57 1.67
N GLU A 298 -9.06 12.99 0.48
CA GLU A 298 -8.48 11.68 0.23
C GLU A 298 -7.03 11.60 0.73
N HIS A 299 -6.17 12.52 0.27
CA HIS A 299 -4.78 12.58 0.72
C HIS A 299 -4.65 12.79 2.23
N ALA A 300 -5.51 13.63 2.83
CA ALA A 300 -5.53 13.78 4.27
C ALA A 300 -5.91 12.48 4.99
N ALA A 301 -6.80 11.68 4.42
CA ALA A 301 -7.23 10.41 4.99
C ALA A 301 -6.14 9.35 4.94
N ILE A 302 -5.51 9.18 3.77
CA ILE A 302 -4.37 8.29 3.58
C ILE A 302 -3.23 8.70 4.53
N ALA A 303 -2.92 9.99 4.63
CA ALA A 303 -1.84 10.47 5.49
C ALA A 303 -2.09 10.30 7.01
N ILE A 304 -3.35 10.12 7.43
CA ILE A 304 -3.72 9.95 8.84
C ILE A 304 -3.80 8.46 9.22
N LEU A 305 -4.07 7.56 8.28
CA LEU A 305 -4.21 6.12 8.58
C LEU A 305 -2.99 5.46 9.25
N PRO A 306 -1.74 5.77 8.84
CA PRO A 306 -0.54 5.24 9.51
C PRO A 306 -0.45 5.59 11.01
N LEU A 307 -1.21 6.59 11.49
CA LEU A 307 -1.31 6.87 12.92
C LEU A 307 -2.03 5.78 13.71
N PHE A 308 -2.69 4.82 13.06
CA PHE A 308 -3.56 3.85 13.73
C PHE A 308 -3.27 2.40 13.34
N ALA A 309 -2.69 2.21 12.16
CA ALA A 309 -2.25 0.94 11.60
C ALA A 309 -0.76 1.03 11.31
N LEU A 310 -0.01 -0.01 11.66
CA LEU A 310 1.38 -0.15 11.22
C LEU A 310 1.33 -0.55 9.75
N CYS A 311 1.55 0.43 8.88
CA CYS A 311 1.58 0.27 7.44
C CYS A 311 2.50 1.31 6.83
N ASP A 312 3.09 0.96 5.70
CA ASP A 312 3.82 1.90 4.87
C ASP A 312 2.86 2.71 4.00
N ARG A 313 3.33 3.86 3.49
CA ARG A 313 2.53 4.70 2.58
C ARG A 313 2.07 3.93 1.34
N ASN A 314 2.88 2.98 0.89
CA ASN A 314 2.60 2.19 -0.31
C ASN A 314 1.57 1.06 -0.07
N ASP A 315 1.20 0.79 1.19
CA ASP A 315 0.18 -0.21 1.53
C ASP A 315 -1.25 0.34 1.40
N ILE A 316 -1.40 1.65 1.16
CA ILE A 316 -2.68 2.35 1.09
C ILE A 316 -2.78 3.10 -0.22
N GLY A 317 -3.82 2.79 -1.00
CA GLY A 317 -4.23 3.59 -2.14
C GLY A 317 -5.47 4.42 -1.83
N GLY A 318 -5.77 5.37 -2.71
CA GLY A 318 -7.01 6.13 -2.64
C GLY A 318 -7.45 6.61 -4.00
N VAL A 319 -8.76 6.78 -4.12
CA VAL A 319 -9.40 7.34 -5.31
C VAL A 319 -10.45 8.33 -4.84
N SER A 320 -10.38 9.56 -5.33
CA SER A 320 -11.45 10.53 -5.20
C SER A 320 -12.11 10.78 -6.55
N THR A 321 -13.44 10.73 -6.57
CA THR A 321 -14.20 11.00 -7.78
C THR A 321 -15.40 11.89 -7.49
N SER A 322 -15.63 12.86 -8.38
CA SER A 322 -16.83 13.69 -8.34
C SER A 322 -18.09 12.93 -8.75
N PHE A 323 -17.93 11.82 -9.47
CA PHE A 323 -19.02 10.97 -9.92
C PHE A 323 -18.54 9.54 -10.09
N HIS A 324 -18.82 8.68 -9.11
CA HIS A 324 -18.48 7.28 -9.20
C HIS A 324 -19.49 6.54 -10.09
N PRO A 325 -19.07 5.81 -11.14
CA PRO A 325 -19.98 5.17 -12.10
C PRO A 325 -21.00 4.22 -11.45
N ASP A 326 -20.60 3.46 -10.44
CA ASP A 326 -21.48 2.47 -9.80
C ASP A 326 -22.55 3.09 -8.88
N THR A 327 -22.32 4.29 -8.35
CA THR A 327 -23.19 4.90 -7.32
C THR A 327 -23.85 6.19 -7.77
N GLY A 328 -23.30 6.83 -8.80
CA GLY A 328 -23.70 8.15 -9.29
C GLY A 328 -23.43 9.29 -8.31
N ARG A 329 -22.49 9.12 -7.37
CA ARG A 329 -22.21 10.08 -6.29
C ARG A 329 -20.74 10.49 -6.26
N ALA A 330 -20.49 11.67 -5.70
CA ALA A 330 -19.13 12.06 -5.29
C ALA A 330 -18.69 11.26 -4.07
N GLN A 331 -17.57 10.57 -4.21
CA GLN A 331 -17.10 9.61 -3.21
C GLN A 331 -15.58 9.61 -3.12
N ILE A 332 -15.09 9.29 -1.93
CA ILE A 332 -13.68 9.10 -1.62
C ILE A 332 -13.51 7.66 -1.15
N PHE A 333 -12.60 6.95 -1.79
CA PHE A 333 -12.23 5.58 -1.51
C PHE A 333 -10.82 5.55 -0.92
N ILE A 334 -10.63 4.67 0.06
CA ILE A 334 -9.34 4.33 0.60
C ILE A 334 -9.29 2.80 0.65
N TYR A 335 -8.27 2.22 0.05
CA TYR A 335 -8.18 0.78 -0.11
C TYR A 335 -6.79 0.27 0.24
N ASP A 336 -6.74 -1.01 0.56
CA ASP A 336 -5.48 -1.71 0.77
C ASP A 336 -4.83 -1.91 -0.59
N ALA A 337 -3.64 -1.35 -0.81
CA ALA A 337 -2.88 -1.49 -2.06
C ALA A 337 -2.21 -2.87 -2.17
N TYR A 338 -2.98 -3.91 -1.81
CA TYR A 338 -2.55 -5.29 -1.72
C TYR A 338 -3.69 -6.23 -2.11
N PRO A 339 -3.46 -7.21 -3.01
CA PRO A 339 -4.48 -8.17 -3.39
C PRO A 339 -5.15 -8.87 -2.20
N GLY A 340 -6.48 -8.83 -2.17
CA GLY A 340 -7.31 -9.40 -1.10
C GLY A 340 -7.35 -8.60 0.21
N GLY A 341 -6.58 -7.51 0.33
CA GLY A 341 -6.53 -6.66 1.52
C GLY A 341 -5.76 -7.26 2.71
N ILE A 342 -5.12 -6.40 3.48
CA ILE A 342 -4.31 -6.72 4.67
C ILE A 342 -4.95 -6.24 5.97
N GLY A 343 -6.13 -5.62 5.89
CA GLY A 343 -6.95 -5.21 7.04
C GLY A 343 -6.88 -3.72 7.36
N ILE A 344 -6.22 -2.90 6.52
CA ILE A 344 -6.08 -1.47 6.78
C ILE A 344 -7.44 -0.78 6.59
N ALA A 345 -8.16 -1.09 5.51
CA ALA A 345 -9.46 -0.53 5.20
C ALA A 345 -10.49 -0.85 6.29
N GLU A 346 -10.49 -2.08 6.80
CA GLU A 346 -11.34 -2.52 7.89
C GLU A 346 -11.03 -1.76 9.18
N LYS A 347 -9.74 -1.61 9.51
CA LYS A 347 -9.31 -0.83 10.68
C LYS A 347 -9.69 0.64 10.55
N GLY A 348 -9.50 1.23 9.37
CA GLY A 348 -9.91 2.58 9.04
C GLY A 348 -11.43 2.76 9.17
N PHE A 349 -12.20 1.78 8.71
CA PHE A 349 -13.66 1.77 8.86
C PHE A 349 -14.06 1.75 10.33
N ASP A 350 -13.43 0.93 11.18
CA ASP A 350 -13.72 0.88 12.61
C ASP A 350 -13.36 2.18 13.33
N LEU A 351 -12.30 2.87 12.88
CA LEU A 351 -11.77 4.11 13.46
C LEU A 351 -12.26 5.41 12.81
N VAL A 352 -13.18 5.34 11.84
CA VAL A 352 -13.62 6.51 11.06
C VAL A 352 -14.01 7.75 11.89
N GLU A 353 -14.64 7.59 13.05
CA GLU A 353 -15.01 8.71 13.95
C GLU A 353 -13.77 9.40 14.54
N VAL A 354 -12.74 8.63 14.90
CA VAL A 354 -11.48 9.15 15.42
C VAL A 354 -10.68 9.83 14.30
N ILE A 355 -10.66 9.23 13.10
CA ILE A 355 -9.97 9.79 11.93
C ILE A 355 -10.62 11.12 11.54
N SER A 356 -11.95 11.15 11.43
CA SER A 356 -12.69 12.36 11.09
C SER A 356 -12.50 13.47 12.13
N ALA A 357 -12.61 13.18 13.43
CA ALA A 357 -12.33 14.15 14.48
C ALA A 357 -10.92 14.77 14.39
N ARG A 358 -9.91 13.99 13.98
CA ARG A 358 -8.53 14.48 13.80
C ARG A 358 -8.32 15.27 12.51
N MET A 359 -9.03 14.94 11.43
CA MET A 359 -9.05 15.78 10.22
C MET A 359 -9.56 17.18 10.54
N TYR A 360 -10.60 17.30 11.38
CA TYR A 360 -11.13 18.59 11.83
C TYR A 360 -10.07 19.42 12.59
N LEU A 361 -9.34 18.80 13.53
CA LEU A 361 -8.29 19.48 14.32
C LEU A 361 -7.09 19.94 13.45
N LYS A 362 -6.74 19.18 12.41
CA LYS A 362 -5.67 19.54 11.47
C LYS A 362 -5.99 20.82 10.69
N LYS A 363 -7.27 21.07 10.40
CA LYS A 363 -7.74 22.22 9.64
C LYS A 363 -7.82 23.50 10.46
N SER A 364 -8.22 23.41 11.73
CA SER A 364 -8.27 24.56 12.63
C SER A 364 -6.88 25.17 12.91
N ASN A 365 -5.80 24.39 12.81
CA ASN A 365 -4.43 24.87 13.05
C ASN A 365 -3.66 25.30 11.79
N THR A 366 -4.22 25.11 10.58
CA THR A 366 -3.58 25.51 9.31
C THR A 366 -4.18 26.76 8.69
N GLY A 367 -5.16 27.42 9.32
CA GLY A 367 -5.72 28.68 8.84
C GLY A 367 -6.48 28.59 7.50
N LEU A 368 -6.69 27.39 6.97
CA LEU A 368 -7.47 27.13 5.76
C LEU A 368 -8.94 26.94 6.15
N TYR A 369 -9.64 28.06 6.31
CA TYR A 369 -11.10 28.10 6.36
C TYR A 369 -11.66 27.76 4.97
N GLY A 370 -12.23 26.58 4.81
CA GLY A 370 -12.95 26.21 3.59
C GLY A 370 -13.38 24.75 3.63
N LEU A 371 -14.67 24.52 3.91
CA LEU A 371 -15.39 23.26 4.19
C LEU A 371 -15.63 23.01 5.68
N GLN A 372 -16.79 23.48 6.15
CA GLN A 372 -17.43 23.16 7.43
C GLN A 372 -18.56 22.15 7.28
#